data_AF-A0AAE4HVG7-F1
#
_entry.id   AF-A0AAE4HVG7-F1
#
_cell.length_a   1.000
_cell.length_b   1.000
_cell.length_c   1.000
_cell.angle_alpha   90.00
_cell.angle_beta   90.00
_cell.angle_gamma   90.00
#
_symmetry.space_group_name_H-M   'P 1'
#
loop_
_entity.id
_entity.type
_entity.pdbx_description
1 polymer ?
#
loop_
_entity_poly.entity_id
_entity_poly.type
_entity_poly.pdbx_seq_one_letter_code
_entity_poly.pdbx_strand_id
1 'polypeptide(L)'
;MRLPKVYFYQKKQELVVSFPLDGGRFHERFLKMGHLLSEVFLRDLIREEREKARINYVFLSDSGRIPIDQCIAENGRIHLMKTLDWVYDQSPNMLIAGAIGGGKTYLLYSLIQACLSVGTVDICDGKAADLAALGDVDVFKGHVFYKTNEEMIICLRNALKEMNQRYAYMKTMK
;
A
#
# COMPACT_ATOMS: atom_id res chain seq x y z
N MET A 1 26.35 -37.76 9.69
CA MET A 1 26.27 -36.56 8.83
C MET A 1 25.95 -35.35 9.69
N ARG A 2 26.78 -34.30 9.69
CA ARG A 2 26.53 -33.09 10.50
C ARG A 2 25.66 -32.12 9.68
N LEU A 3 24.52 -31.73 10.21
CA LEU A 3 23.65 -30.73 9.57
C LEU A 3 24.17 -29.31 9.85
N PRO A 4 23.99 -28.37 8.91
CA PRO A 4 24.36 -26.96 9.10
C PRO A 4 23.53 -26.31 10.21
N LYS A 5 24.16 -25.40 10.97
CA LYS A 5 23.47 -24.62 12.01
C LYS A 5 22.72 -23.44 11.39
N VAL A 6 21.39 -23.48 11.48
CA VAL A 6 20.49 -22.37 11.15
C VAL A 6 20.10 -21.68 12.46
N TYR A 7 20.05 -20.34 12.45
CA TYR A 7 19.56 -19.57 13.60
C TYR A 7 18.22 -18.93 13.25
N PHE A 8 17.34 -18.91 14.23
CA PHE A 8 16.02 -18.29 14.17
C PHE A 8 15.85 -17.47 15.44
N TYR A 9 15.58 -16.17 15.31
CA TYR A 9 15.37 -15.32 16.47
C TYR A 9 14.45 -14.14 16.16
N GLN A 10 13.75 -13.71 17.20
CA GLN A 10 12.74 -12.67 17.17
C GLN A 10 13.30 -11.40 17.83
N LYS A 11 13.27 -10.27 17.11
CA LYS A 11 13.45 -8.91 17.65
C LYS A 11 12.07 -8.26 17.84
N LYS A 12 12.03 -6.98 18.26
CA LYS A 12 10.76 -6.29 18.54
C LYS A 12 9.77 -6.26 17.36
N GLN A 13 10.25 -6.02 16.15
CA GLN A 13 9.44 -5.95 14.92
C GLN A 13 9.97 -6.85 13.79
N GLU A 14 11.03 -7.61 14.05
CA GLU A 14 11.72 -8.39 13.02
C GLU A 14 11.87 -9.85 13.42
N LEU A 15 11.56 -10.75 12.50
CA LEU A 15 11.88 -12.15 12.59
C LEU A 15 13.08 -12.41 11.70
N VAL A 16 14.16 -12.97 12.24
CA VAL A 16 15.39 -13.21 11.49
C VAL A 16 15.66 -14.70 11.38
N VAL A 17 15.87 -15.17 10.15
CA VAL A 17 16.33 -16.52 9.85
C VAL A 17 17.69 -16.46 9.16
N SER A 18 18.68 -17.06 9.79
CA SER A 18 20.09 -16.96 9.37
C SER A 18 20.63 -18.32 8.93
N PHE A 19 21.14 -18.39 7.70
CA PHE A 19 21.75 -19.58 7.12
C PHE A 19 23.26 -19.41 6.92
N PRO A 20 24.07 -20.47 7.09
CA PRO A 20 25.49 -20.41 6.79
C PRO A 20 25.74 -20.37 5.28
N LEU A 21 26.73 -19.58 4.86
CA LEU A 21 27.28 -19.53 3.50
C LEU A 21 28.69 -20.12 3.52
N ASP A 22 28.78 -21.43 3.74
CA ASP A 22 30.04 -22.17 3.94
C ASP A 22 30.55 -22.90 2.68
N GLY A 23 29.95 -22.61 1.52
CA GLY A 23 30.23 -23.32 0.26
C GLY A 23 29.82 -24.80 0.26
N GLY A 24 29.13 -25.27 1.30
CA GLY A 24 28.70 -26.66 1.40
C GLY A 24 27.56 -27.01 0.44
N ARG A 25 27.15 -28.28 0.44
CA ARG A 25 26.10 -28.82 -0.45
C ARG A 25 24.75 -28.10 -0.41
N PHE A 26 24.49 -27.30 0.62
CA PHE A 26 23.24 -26.56 0.79
C PHE A 26 23.35 -25.07 0.43
N HIS A 27 24.54 -24.60 0.05
CA HIS A 27 24.84 -23.18 -0.19
C HIS A 27 23.84 -22.53 -1.16
N GLU A 28 23.68 -23.09 -2.36
CA GLU A 28 22.75 -22.60 -3.37
C GLU A 28 21.30 -22.58 -2.90
N ARG A 29 20.90 -23.57 -2.09
CA ARG A 29 19.55 -23.61 -1.52
C ARG A 29 19.36 -22.51 -0.50
N PHE A 30 20.33 -22.31 0.39
CA PHE A 30 20.31 -21.27 1.41
C PHE A 30 20.28 -19.86 0.85
N LEU A 31 20.90 -19.62 -0.31
CA LEU A 31 20.83 -18.34 -1.02
C LEU A 31 19.45 -18.02 -1.61
N LYS A 32 18.55 -19.01 -1.74
CA LYS A 32 17.24 -18.88 -2.40
C LYS A 32 16.08 -19.13 -1.44
N MET A 33 16.33 -19.16 -0.13
CA MET A 33 15.29 -19.49 0.87
C MET A 33 14.32 -18.33 1.16
N GLY A 34 14.65 -17.09 0.80
CA GLY A 34 13.90 -15.90 1.20
C GLY A 34 12.42 -15.94 0.84
N HIS A 35 12.10 -16.15 -0.44
CA HIS A 35 10.72 -16.22 -0.93
C HIS A 35 9.95 -17.38 -0.30
N LEU A 36 10.53 -18.58 -0.29
CA LEU A 36 9.90 -19.77 0.30
C LEU A 36 9.56 -19.55 1.77
N LEU A 37 10.47 -18.94 2.55
CA LEU A 37 10.22 -18.63 3.94
C LEU A 37 9.17 -17.54 4.13
N SER A 38 9.09 -16.57 3.22
CA SER A 38 8.05 -15.55 3.23
C SER A 38 6.65 -16.18 3.08
N GLU A 39 6.50 -17.12 2.16
CA GLU A 39 5.28 -17.92 1.98
C GLU A 39 4.98 -18.81 3.19
N VAL A 40 5.97 -19.55 3.69
CA VAL A 40 5.80 -20.47 4.83
C VAL A 40 5.45 -19.73 6.11
N PHE A 41 6.07 -18.58 6.36
CA PHE A 41 5.80 -17.79 7.55
C PHE A 41 4.59 -16.86 7.42
N LEU A 42 4.07 -16.66 6.20
CA LEU A 42 3.08 -15.63 5.89
C LEU A 42 3.54 -14.24 6.36
N ARG A 43 4.81 -13.91 6.09
CA ARG A 43 5.49 -12.69 6.57
C ARG A 43 6.22 -12.02 5.42
N ASP A 44 6.18 -10.70 5.38
CA ASP A 44 6.88 -9.93 4.37
C ASP A 44 8.39 -10.00 4.60
N LEU A 45 9.13 -10.48 3.59
CA LEU A 45 10.58 -10.39 3.56
C LEU A 45 10.97 -8.93 3.32
N ILE A 46 11.53 -8.29 4.35
CA ILE A 46 11.92 -6.88 4.30
C ILE A 46 13.28 -6.73 3.63
N ARG A 47 14.23 -7.61 3.97
CA ARG A 47 15.62 -7.51 3.51
C ARG A 47 16.38 -8.81 3.60
N GLU A 48 17.42 -8.89 2.78
CA GLU A 48 18.42 -9.94 2.79
C GLU A 48 19.77 -9.30 3.17
N GLU A 49 20.35 -9.72 4.30
CA GLU A 49 21.63 -9.20 4.77
C GLU A 49 22.69 -10.30 4.68
N ARG A 50 23.90 -9.95 4.22
CA ARG A 50 25.04 -10.87 4.18
C ARG A 50 26.08 -10.43 5.21
N GLU A 51 26.28 -11.23 6.23
CA GLU A 51 27.23 -10.94 7.31
C GLU A 51 27.99 -12.19 7.74
N LYS A 52 29.31 -12.07 7.94
CA LYS A 52 30.17 -13.11 8.56
C LYS A 52 29.94 -14.53 8.01
N ALA A 53 29.97 -14.68 6.68
CA ALA A 53 29.69 -15.94 5.98
C ALA A 53 28.32 -16.54 6.29
N ARG A 54 27.30 -15.68 6.45
CA ARG A 54 25.89 -16.04 6.61
C ARG A 54 25.01 -15.13 5.77
N ILE A 55 23.83 -15.63 5.43
CA ILE A 55 22.73 -14.83 4.90
C ILE A 55 21.61 -14.78 5.94
N ASN A 56 21.14 -13.58 6.23
CA ASN A 56 20.02 -13.33 7.13
C ASN A 56 18.83 -12.87 6.29
N TYR A 57 17.75 -13.64 6.35
CA TYR A 57 16.45 -13.22 5.84
C TYR A 57 15.67 -12.57 6.98
N VAL A 58 15.34 -11.29 6.81
CA VAL A 58 14.65 -10.50 7.82
C VAL A 58 13.21 -10.27 7.39
N PHE A 59 12.28 -10.77 8.20
CA PHE A 59 10.85 -10.70 7.98
C PHE A 59 10.19 -9.74 8.97
N LEU A 60 9.08 -9.12 8.58
CA LEU A 60 8.28 -8.26 9.45
C LEU A 60 7.44 -9.10 10.41
N SER A 61 7.63 -8.94 11.73
CA SER A 61 7.04 -9.84 12.74
C SER A 61 5.56 -9.66 13.04
N ASP A 62 5.03 -8.47 12.81
CA ASP A 62 3.61 -8.24 12.59
C ASP A 62 3.58 -7.23 11.46
N SER A 63 2.96 -7.60 10.35
CA SER A 63 2.85 -6.67 9.24
C SER A 63 1.98 -5.48 9.58
N GLY A 64 1.21 -5.55 10.68
CA GLY A 64 0.25 -4.51 11.03
C GLY A 64 -0.86 -4.39 10.00
N ARG A 65 -0.96 -5.34 9.05
CA ARG A 65 -1.99 -5.33 8.02
C ARG A 65 -3.35 -5.46 8.67
N ILE A 66 -4.26 -4.68 8.15
CA ILE A 66 -5.68 -4.77 8.44
C ILE A 66 -6.39 -5.33 7.19
N PRO A 67 -7.48 -6.09 7.36
CA PRO A 67 -8.34 -6.44 6.25
C PRO A 67 -9.04 -5.20 5.66
N ILE A 68 -9.46 -5.28 4.41
CA ILE A 68 -10.02 -4.14 3.66
C ILE A 68 -11.30 -3.57 4.29
N ASP A 69 -12.08 -4.41 4.97
CA ASP A 69 -13.28 -4.00 5.71
C ASP A 69 -12.97 -3.17 6.97
N GLN A 70 -11.73 -3.14 7.43
CA GLN A 70 -11.25 -2.27 8.51
C GLN A 70 -10.60 -0.97 7.99
N CYS A 71 -10.41 -0.84 6.66
CA CYS A 71 -9.96 0.38 6.02
C CYS A 71 -11.13 1.35 5.85
N ILE A 72 -11.56 1.96 6.95
CA ILE A 72 -12.77 2.81 7.02
C ILE A 72 -12.36 4.28 7.16
N ALA A 73 -13.08 5.16 6.45
CA ALA A 73 -13.00 6.60 6.65
C ALA A 73 -13.99 7.04 7.74
N GLU A 74 -13.48 7.59 8.84
CA GLU A 74 -14.28 8.11 9.94
C GLU A 74 -13.56 9.26 10.62
N ASN A 75 -14.27 10.27 11.13
CA ASN A 75 -13.69 11.33 11.99
C ASN A 75 -12.38 11.95 11.45
N GLY A 76 -12.31 12.22 10.15
CA GLY A 76 -11.15 12.88 9.54
C GLY A 76 -9.94 11.98 9.30
N ARG A 77 -10.08 10.65 9.41
CA ARG A 77 -8.99 9.69 9.23
C ARG A 77 -9.40 8.40 8.50
N ILE A 78 -8.41 7.74 7.91
CA ILE A 78 -8.51 6.38 7.39
C ILE A 78 -7.42 5.52 8.06
N HIS A 79 -7.82 4.41 8.69
CA HIS A 79 -6.86 3.43 9.21
C HIS A 79 -6.30 2.62 8.04
N LEU A 80 -4.98 2.64 7.83
CA LEU A 80 -4.32 1.92 6.74
C LEU A 80 -3.64 0.65 7.23
N MET A 81 -3.14 0.69 8.47
CA MET A 81 -2.49 -0.41 9.18
C MET A 81 -2.77 -0.23 10.67
N LYS A 82 -2.57 -1.27 11.49
CA LYS A 82 -2.70 -1.19 12.96
C LYS A 82 -1.88 -0.07 13.61
N THR A 83 -0.84 0.39 12.92
CA THR A 83 0.11 1.40 13.41
C THR A 83 0.17 2.64 12.52
N LEU A 84 -0.70 2.75 11.51
CA LEU A 84 -0.64 3.83 10.54
C LEU A 84 -2.05 4.28 10.16
N ASP A 85 -2.33 5.53 10.49
CA ASP A 85 -3.53 6.24 10.08
C ASP A 85 -3.15 7.35 9.10
N TRP A 86 -3.99 7.55 8.09
CA TRP A 86 -3.98 8.78 7.32
C TRP A 86 -5.02 9.74 7.88
N VAL A 87 -4.57 10.77 8.60
CA VAL A 87 -5.43 11.82 9.17
C VAL A 87 -5.62 12.94 8.15
N TYR A 88 -6.57 12.74 7.23
CA TYR A 88 -6.77 13.65 6.09
C TYR A 88 -7.29 15.04 6.50
N ASP A 89 -7.91 15.20 7.67
CA ASP A 89 -8.28 16.52 8.19
C ASP A 89 -7.05 17.41 8.46
N GLN A 90 -5.91 16.81 8.80
CA GLN A 90 -4.66 17.52 9.07
C GLN A 90 -3.73 17.54 7.85
N SER A 91 -3.72 16.45 7.07
CA SER A 91 -2.86 16.27 5.91
C SER A 91 -3.67 15.68 4.75
N PRO A 92 -4.44 16.51 4.03
CA PRO A 92 -5.46 16.04 3.08
C PRO A 92 -4.91 15.48 1.77
N ASN A 93 -3.60 15.59 1.53
CA ASN A 93 -2.97 15.13 0.29
C ASN A 93 -1.99 14.00 0.60
N MET A 94 -1.98 12.98 -0.27
CA MET A 94 -1.10 11.82 -0.17
C MET A 94 -0.40 11.58 -1.51
N LEU A 95 0.90 11.29 -1.46
CA LEU A 95 1.68 10.83 -2.61
C LEU A 95 1.99 9.34 -2.43
N ILE A 96 1.56 8.51 -3.38
CA ILE A 96 1.80 7.07 -3.38
C ILE A 96 2.81 6.75 -4.50
N ALA A 97 3.95 6.17 -4.13
CA ALA A 97 5.01 5.78 -5.06
C ALA A 97 5.45 4.34 -4.83
N GLY A 98 5.99 3.69 -5.86
CA GLY A 98 6.46 2.32 -5.78
C GLY A 98 6.60 1.64 -7.14
N ALA A 99 7.32 0.52 -7.18
CA ALA A 99 7.50 -0.27 -8.40
C ALA A 99 6.19 -0.94 -8.87
N ILE A 100 6.17 -1.40 -10.13
CA ILE A 100 5.08 -2.24 -10.65
C ILE A 100 4.99 -3.52 -9.79
N GLY A 101 3.78 -3.98 -9.50
CA GLY A 101 3.54 -5.14 -8.62
C GLY A 101 3.60 -4.83 -7.11
N GLY A 102 4.00 -3.62 -6.70
CA GLY A 102 4.07 -3.22 -5.29
C GLY A 102 2.74 -2.91 -4.61
N GLY A 103 1.61 -3.30 -5.20
CA GLY A 103 0.28 -3.12 -4.56
C GLY A 103 -0.34 -1.73 -4.63
N LYS A 104 0.25 -0.76 -5.37
CA LYS A 104 -0.28 0.61 -5.46
C LYS A 104 -1.76 0.68 -5.88
N THR A 105 -2.15 -0.06 -6.91
CA THR A 105 -3.54 -0.09 -7.41
C THR A 105 -4.49 -0.65 -6.36
N TYR A 106 -4.08 -1.69 -5.62
CA TYR A 106 -4.87 -2.24 -4.53
C TYR A 106 -5.05 -1.25 -3.38
N LEU A 107 -3.99 -0.51 -3.02
CA LEU A 107 -4.10 0.56 -2.03
C LEU A 107 -5.08 1.65 -2.48
N LEU A 108 -5.04 2.05 -3.75
CA LEU A 108 -6.00 3.01 -4.31
C LEU A 108 -7.44 2.48 -4.24
N TYR A 109 -7.68 1.20 -4.56
CA TYR A 109 -9.01 0.60 -4.40
C TYR A 109 -9.51 0.65 -2.95
N SER A 110 -8.65 0.31 -1.98
CA SER A 110 -9.00 0.40 -0.56
C SER A 110 -9.35 1.84 -0.14
N LEU A 111 -8.57 2.83 -0.61
CA LEU A 111 -8.84 4.24 -0.34
C LEU A 111 -10.14 4.73 -1.00
N ILE A 112 -10.39 4.35 -2.27
CA ILE A 112 -11.62 4.68 -2.98
C ILE A 112 -12.83 4.12 -2.21
N GLN A 113 -12.77 2.85 -1.81
CA GLN A 113 -13.83 2.21 -1.01
C GLN A 113 -14.05 2.94 0.32
N ALA A 114 -12.98 3.29 1.04
CA ALA A 114 -13.07 4.03 2.29
C ALA A 114 -13.72 5.40 2.09
N CYS A 115 -13.25 6.17 1.10
CA CYS A 115 -13.73 7.52 0.82
C CYS A 115 -15.19 7.56 0.35
N LEU A 116 -15.66 6.53 -0.37
CA LEU A 116 -17.07 6.43 -0.80
C LEU A 116 -18.06 6.44 0.38
N SER A 117 -17.63 6.04 1.58
CA SER A 117 -18.49 6.07 2.77
C SER A 117 -18.73 7.48 3.33
N VAL A 118 -17.90 8.46 2.95
CA VAL A 118 -17.92 9.82 3.50
C VAL A 118 -18.04 10.92 2.44
N GLY A 119 -18.01 10.58 1.14
CA GLY A 119 -18.11 11.57 0.08
C GLY A 119 -18.07 10.99 -1.33
N THR A 120 -17.95 11.89 -2.31
CA THR A 120 -17.77 11.57 -3.73
C THR A 120 -16.30 11.40 -4.06
N VAL A 121 -15.99 10.50 -5.01
CA VAL A 121 -14.62 10.20 -5.43
C VAL A 121 -14.51 10.37 -6.94
N ASP A 122 -13.75 11.37 -7.37
CA ASP A 122 -13.36 11.54 -8.76
C ASP A 122 -12.02 10.84 -9.04
N ILE A 123 -11.94 10.13 -10.15
CA ILE A 123 -10.83 9.24 -10.50
C ILE A 123 -10.26 9.65 -11.85
N CYS A 124 -8.98 10.03 -11.88
CA CYS A 124 -8.22 10.25 -13.11
C CYS A 124 -7.29 9.06 -13.36
N ASP A 125 -7.48 8.32 -14.46
CA ASP A 125 -6.60 7.22 -14.87
C ASP A 125 -5.94 7.48 -16.22
N GLY A 126 -4.75 8.08 -16.19
CA GLY A 126 -3.98 8.37 -17.40
C GLY A 126 -3.45 7.13 -18.13
N LYS A 127 -3.52 5.94 -17.52
CA LYS A 127 -3.14 4.67 -18.18
C LYS A 127 -4.33 4.02 -18.89
N ALA A 128 -5.55 4.44 -18.60
CA ALA A 128 -6.78 3.79 -19.05
C ALA A 128 -6.78 2.28 -18.78
N ALA A 129 -6.43 1.89 -17.55
CA ALA A 129 -6.21 0.50 -17.15
C ALA A 129 -7.17 0.09 -16.02
N ASP A 130 -6.63 -0.30 -14.87
CA ASP A 130 -7.38 -0.91 -13.79
C ASP A 130 -8.50 0.01 -13.26
N LEU A 131 -8.20 1.29 -13.06
CA LEU A 131 -9.15 2.25 -12.48
C LEU A 131 -10.22 2.70 -13.47
N ALA A 132 -9.93 2.70 -14.77
CA ALA A 132 -10.89 3.04 -15.82
C ALA A 132 -12.13 2.11 -15.79
N ALA A 133 -11.96 0.85 -15.41
CA ALA A 133 -13.04 -0.13 -15.31
C ALA A 133 -14.09 0.25 -14.25
N LEU A 134 -13.75 1.12 -13.28
CA LEU A 134 -14.72 1.62 -12.30
C LEU A 134 -15.81 2.48 -12.97
N GLY A 135 -15.58 3.01 -14.17
CA GLY A 135 -16.57 3.83 -14.89
C GLY A 135 -17.85 3.07 -15.29
N ASP A 136 -17.80 1.74 -15.33
CA ASP A 136 -18.96 0.87 -15.61
C ASP A 136 -19.83 0.62 -14.37
N VAL A 137 -19.38 1.03 -13.18
CA VAL A 137 -20.13 0.89 -11.93
C VAL A 137 -21.00 2.13 -11.72
N ASP A 138 -22.28 1.93 -11.42
CA ASP A 138 -23.28 3.00 -11.33
C ASP A 138 -22.87 4.16 -10.39
N VAL A 139 -22.25 3.85 -9.25
CA VAL A 139 -21.82 4.87 -8.26
C VAL A 139 -20.73 5.81 -8.80
N PHE A 140 -19.97 5.38 -9.82
CA PHE A 140 -18.89 6.14 -10.41
C PHE A 140 -19.25 6.75 -11.77
N LYS A 141 -20.52 6.66 -12.19
CA LYS A 141 -20.96 7.20 -13.46
C LYS A 141 -20.72 8.72 -13.52
N GLY A 142 -19.83 9.15 -14.42
CA GLY A 142 -19.43 10.56 -14.56
C GLY A 142 -18.29 11.00 -13.63
N HIS A 143 -17.73 10.08 -12.84
CA HIS A 143 -16.64 10.33 -11.89
C HIS A 143 -15.32 9.66 -12.28
N VAL A 144 -15.24 9.01 -13.45
CA VAL A 144 -14.01 8.36 -13.94
C VAL A 144 -13.59 8.99 -15.26
N PHE A 145 -12.39 9.59 -15.26
CA PHE A 145 -11.81 10.38 -16.34
C PHE A 145 -10.54 9.68 -16.83
N TYR A 146 -10.60 9.06 -18.00
CA TYR A 146 -9.53 8.17 -18.47
C TYR A 146 -9.33 8.17 -19.99
N LYS A 147 -10.24 8.74 -20.78
CA LYS A 147 -10.17 8.62 -22.25
C LYS A 147 -9.24 9.64 -22.86
N THR A 148 -9.25 10.87 -22.35
CA THR A 148 -8.42 11.96 -22.87
C THR A 148 -7.80 12.81 -21.77
N ASN A 149 -6.75 13.54 -22.11
CA ASN A 149 -6.15 14.52 -21.19
C ASN A 149 -7.13 15.65 -20.86
N GLU A 150 -7.98 16.03 -21.83
CA GLU A 150 -9.01 17.04 -21.64
C GLU A 150 -10.02 16.65 -20.57
N GLU A 151 -10.45 15.38 -20.51
CA GLU A 151 -11.33 14.86 -19.46
C GLU A 151 -10.69 15.02 -18.07
N MET A 152 -9.42 14.62 -17.91
CA MET A 152 -8.70 14.77 -16.65
C MET A 152 -8.50 16.24 -16.25
N ILE A 153 -8.25 17.13 -17.22
CA ILE A 153 -8.16 18.57 -16.98
C ILE A 153 -9.53 19.13 -16.52
N ILE A 154 -10.63 18.65 -17.09
CA ILE A 154 -11.99 19.04 -16.67
C ILE A 154 -12.24 18.59 -15.23
N CYS A 155 -11.88 17.35 -14.86
CA CYS A 155 -11.96 16.87 -13.49
C CYS A 155 -11.25 17.81 -12.50
N LEU A 156 -9.99 18.15 -12.77
CA LEU A 156 -9.21 19.04 -11.91
C LEU A 156 -9.78 20.46 -11.84
N ARG A 157 -10.32 20.99 -12.96
CA ARG A 157 -10.99 22.30 -12.99
C ARG A 157 -12.27 22.29 -12.16
N ASN A 158 -13.04 21.21 -12.21
CA ASN A 158 -14.26 21.06 -11.40
C ASN A 158 -13.92 21.02 -9.91
N ALA A 159 -12.90 20.24 -9.51
CA ALA A 159 -12.44 20.20 -8.13
C ALA A 159 -11.99 21.59 -7.62
N LEU A 160 -11.25 22.34 -8.43
CA LEU A 160 -10.85 23.72 -8.11
C LEU A 160 -12.07 24.65 -7.95
N LYS A 161 -13.05 24.53 -8.85
CA LYS A 161 -14.29 25.32 -8.80
C LYS A 161 -15.07 25.03 -7.53
N GLU A 162 -15.26 23.77 -7.17
CA GLU A 162 -15.94 23.37 -5.94
C GLU A 162 -15.22 23.87 -4.70
N MET A 163 -13.90 23.74 -4.64
CA MET A 163 -13.08 24.25 -3.54
C MET A 163 -13.31 25.75 -3.35
N ASN A 164 -13.27 26.54 -4.44
CA ASN A 164 -13.51 27.98 -4.39
C ASN A 164 -14.94 28.34 -3.93
N GLN A 165 -15.95 27.57 -4.36
CA GLN A 165 -17.32 27.74 -3.90
C GLN A 165 -17.45 27.48 -2.38
N ARG A 166 -16.81 26.42 -1.87
CA ARG A 166 -16.77 26.11 -0.44
C ARG A 166 -16.09 27.24 0.35
N TYR A 167 -14.97 27.78 -0.14
CA TYR A 167 -14.33 28.96 0.48
C TYR A 167 -15.23 30.20 0.49
N ALA A 168 -15.94 30.48 -0.60
CA ALA A 168 -16.86 31.60 -0.67
C ALA A 168 -18.02 31.46 0.34
N TYR A 169 -18.58 30.25 0.44
CA TYR A 169 -19.63 29.93 1.40
C TYR A 169 -19.16 30.03 2.86
N MET A 170 -17.99 29.49 3.21
CA MET A 170 -17.46 29.59 4.58
C MET A 170 -17.26 31.04 5.01
N LYS A 171 -16.94 31.96 4.08
CA LYS A 171 -16.84 33.39 4.38
C LYS A 171 -18.19 34.05 4.69
N THR A 172 -19.31 33.47 4.26
CA THR A 172 -20.66 33.98 4.57
C THR A 172 -21.19 33.49 5.91
N MET A 173 -20.62 32.41 6.47
CA MET A 173 -21.06 31.76 7.72
C MET A 173 -20.53 32.48 8.99
N LYS A 174 -20.55 33.81 9.01
CA LYS A 174 -20.17 34.59 10.21
C LYS A 174 -21.05 34.25 11.41
#